data_AF-A0AAW5YTZ4-F1
#
_entry.id   AF-A0AAW5YTZ4-F1
#
_cell.length_a   1.000
_cell.length_b   1.000
_cell.length_c   1.000
_cell.angle_alpha   90.00
_cell.angle_beta   90.00
_cell.angle_gamma   90.00
#
_symmetry.space_group_name_H-M   'P 1'
#
loop_
_entity.id
_entity.type
_entity.pdbx_description
1 polymer ?
#
loop_
_entity_poly.entity_id
_entity_poly.type
_entity_poly.pdbx_seq_one_letter_code
_entity_poly.pdbx_strand_id
1 'polypeptide(L)'
;MGLSDRIWRAVVASGIASNIVACIMAVYIQKYELMINYLTNILFLIIIAITYIKMKINKWVALGFMLVVMEKGIKAGYDFYTHDYYGVSWSLAIIVYCIYAMKNYYVETNK
;
A
#
# COMPACT_ATOMS: atom_id res chain seq x y z
N MET A 1 22.86 8.00 8.38
CA MET A 1 21.38 7.94 8.43
C MET A 1 20.89 9.01 9.37
N GLY A 2 20.04 9.91 8.88
CA GLY A 2 19.50 11.00 9.69
C GLY A 2 18.43 10.49 10.67
N LEU A 3 18.07 11.32 11.66
CA LEU A 3 16.97 11.06 12.59
C LEU A 3 15.65 10.77 11.82
N SER A 4 15.42 11.48 10.72
CA SER A 4 14.27 11.28 9.82
C SER A 4 14.19 9.87 9.24
N ASP A 5 15.31 9.29 8.78
CA ASP A 5 15.33 7.93 8.23
C ASP A 5 14.99 6.88 9.27
N ARG A 6 15.45 7.09 10.51
CA ARG A 6 15.22 6.16 11.62
C ARG A 6 13.75 6.17 12.04
N ILE A 7 13.15 7.36 12.12
CA ILE A 7 11.72 7.54 12.40
C ILE A 7 10.90 6.91 11.29
N TRP A 8 11.19 7.21 10.02
CA TRP A 8 10.47 6.64 8.87
C TRP A 8 10.46 5.10 8.89
N ARG A 9 11.63 4.48 9.07
CA ARG A 9 11.72 3.01 9.16
C ARG A 9 10.91 2.44 10.32
N ALA A 10 10.90 3.11 11.48
CA ALA A 10 10.12 2.69 12.63
C ALA A 10 8.61 2.79 12.36
N VAL A 11 8.14 3.87 11.71
CA VAL A 11 6.73 4.03 11.32
C VAL A 11 6.30 2.93 10.35
N VAL A 12 7.09 2.66 9.31
CA VAL A 12 6.77 1.61 8.34
C VAL A 12 6.76 0.23 8.99
N ALA A 13 7.74 -0.08 9.84
CA ALA A 13 7.78 -1.35 10.56
C ALA A 13 6.58 -1.52 11.51
N SER A 14 6.20 -0.47 12.23
CA SER A 14 5.00 -0.45 13.08
C SER A 14 3.72 -0.65 12.26
N GLY A 15 3.62 -0.01 11.10
CA GLY A 15 2.52 -0.19 10.16
C GLY A 15 2.41 -1.64 9.67
N ILE A 16 3.53 -2.27 9.31
CA ILE A 16 3.54 -3.68 8.88
C ILE A 16 3.10 -4.58 10.03
N ALA A 17 3.67 -4.42 11.22
CA ALA A 17 3.35 -5.24 12.39
C ALA A 17 1.86 -5.15 12.77
N SER A 18 1.30 -3.95 12.82
CA SER A 18 -0.12 -3.73 13.12
C SER A 18 -1.05 -4.37 12.08
N ASN A 19 -0.74 -4.26 10.79
CA ASN A 19 -1.54 -4.93 9.75
C ASN A 19 -1.40 -6.45 9.80
N ILE A 20 -0.25 -7.01 10.20
CA ILE A 20 -0.11 -8.48 10.40
C ILE A 20 -1.04 -8.95 11.51
N VAL A 21 -1.03 -8.27 12.66
CA VAL A 21 -1.93 -8.62 13.78
C VAL A 21 -3.40 -8.51 13.34
N ALA A 22 -3.76 -7.43 12.65
CA ALA A 22 -5.12 -7.22 12.17
C ALA A 22 -5.53 -8.27 11.12
N CYS A 23 -4.59 -8.72 10.27
CA CYS A 23 -4.80 -9.79 9.30
C CYS A 23 -5.10 -11.12 10.01
N ILE A 24 -4.31 -11.49 11.03
CA ILE A 24 -4.53 -12.72 11.81
C ILE A 24 -5.90 -12.67 12.51
N MET A 25 -6.24 -11.52 13.09
CA MET A 25 -7.55 -11.33 13.71
C MET A 25 -8.68 -11.45 12.70
N ALA A 26 -8.52 -10.90 11.48
CA ALA A 26 -9.51 -11.01 10.41
C ALA A 26 -9.74 -12.46 9.96
N VAL A 27 -8.68 -13.27 9.90
CA VAL A 27 -8.77 -14.72 9.64
C VAL A 27 -9.54 -15.42 10.76
N TYR A 28 -9.22 -15.10 12.02
CA TYR A 28 -9.87 -15.70 13.19
C TYR A 28 -11.39 -15.46 13.21
N ILE A 29 -11.83 -14.25 12.87
CA ILE A 29 -13.25 -13.89 12.80
C ILE A 29 -13.90 -14.19 11.44
N GLN A 30 -13.19 -14.87 10.52
CA GLN A 30 -13.66 -15.24 9.17
C GLN A 30 -14.10 -14.04 8.30
N LYS A 31 -13.55 -12.84 8.52
CA LYS A 31 -13.80 -11.66 7.68
C LYS A 31 -12.72 -11.54 6.60
N TYR A 32 -12.85 -12.33 5.55
CA TYR A 32 -11.84 -12.45 4.49
C TYR A 32 -11.63 -11.15 3.67
N GLU A 33 -12.67 -10.35 3.47
CA GLU A 33 -12.54 -9.02 2.83
C GLU A 33 -11.58 -8.11 3.62
N LEU A 34 -11.70 -8.15 4.96
CA LEU A 34 -10.85 -7.38 5.87
C LEU A 34 -9.40 -7.92 5.84
N MET A 35 -9.25 -9.25 5.79
CA MET A 35 -7.95 -9.92 5.64
C MET A 35 -7.23 -9.49 4.36
N ILE A 36 -7.91 -9.52 3.21
CA ILE A 36 -7.35 -9.10 1.92
C ILE A 36 -6.91 -7.65 1.99
N ASN A 37 -7.73 -6.76 2.57
CA ASN A 37 -7.35 -5.37 2.73
C ASN A 37 -6.09 -5.17 3.60
N TYR A 38 -5.92 -5.94 4.69
CA TYR A 38 -4.70 -5.88 5.51
C TYR A 38 -3.48 -6.44 4.79
N LEU A 39 -3.63 -7.53 4.04
CA LEU A 39 -2.56 -8.06 3.18
C LEU A 39 -2.13 -7.04 2.12
N THR A 40 -3.09 -6.38 1.46
CA THR A 40 -2.82 -5.32 0.49
C THR A 40 -2.12 -4.12 1.13
N ASN A 41 -2.48 -3.76 2.35
CA ASN A 41 -1.76 -2.71 3.11
C ASN A 41 -0.33 -3.11 3.44
N ILE A 42 -0.08 -4.35 3.87
CA ILE A 42 1.27 -4.87 4.13
C ILE A 42 2.10 -4.80 2.85
N LEU A 43 1.54 -5.29 1.74
CA LEU A 43 2.19 -5.25 0.44
C LEU A 43 2.55 -3.81 0.04
N PHE A 44 1.61 -2.88 0.18
CA PHE A 44 1.85 -1.45 -0.08
C PHE A 44 3.00 -0.91 0.76
N LEU A 45 3.00 -1.16 2.08
CA LEU A 45 4.06 -0.71 2.99
C LEU A 45 5.44 -1.28 2.64
N ILE A 46 5.51 -2.55 2.22
CA ILE A 46 6.75 -3.17 1.76
C ILE A 46 7.25 -2.50 0.48
N ILE A 47 6.37 -2.24 -0.49
CA ILE A 47 6.73 -1.64 -1.78
C ILE A 47 7.25 -0.21 -1.58
N ILE A 48 6.60 0.61 -0.75
CA ILE A 48 7.09 1.96 -0.45
C ILE A 48 8.43 1.92 0.31
N ALA A 49 8.64 0.95 1.20
CA ALA A 49 9.90 0.78 1.91
C ALA A 49 11.04 0.46 0.93
N ILE A 50 10.80 -0.45 0.00
CA ILE A 50 11.77 -0.81 -1.05
C ILE A 50 12.07 0.40 -1.93
N THR A 51 11.04 1.13 -2.34
CA THR A 51 11.18 2.32 -3.20
C THR A 51 11.97 3.42 -2.50
N TYR A 52 11.73 3.65 -1.20
CA TYR A 52 12.48 4.62 -0.40
C TYR A 52 13.96 4.22 -0.22
N ILE A 53 14.25 2.93 0.00
CA ILE A 53 15.61 2.44 0.23
C ILE A 53 16.43 2.41 -1.07
N LYS A 54 15.86 1.95 -2.17
CA LYS A 54 16.58 1.75 -3.44
C LYS A 54 16.54 2.97 -4.36
N MET A 55 15.64 3.93 -4.11
CA MET A 55 15.33 5.06 -5.01
C MET A 55 15.11 4.68 -6.48
N LYS A 56 14.87 3.39 -6.77
CA LYS A 56 14.58 2.86 -8.09
C LYS A 56 13.48 1.85 -7.95
N ILE A 57 12.41 2.09 -8.68
CA ILE A 57 11.38 1.09 -8.92
C ILE A 57 11.96 0.11 -9.94
N ASN A 58 11.58 -1.16 -9.89
CA ASN A 58 11.89 -2.13 -10.93
C ASN A 58 10.58 -2.75 -11.41
N LYS A 59 10.63 -3.60 -12.44
CA LYS A 59 9.43 -4.24 -12.98
C LYS A 59 8.59 -4.95 -11.91
N TRP A 60 9.22 -5.59 -10.92
CA TRP A 60 8.53 -6.29 -9.83
C TRP A 60 7.84 -5.35 -8.84
N VAL A 61 8.50 -4.26 -8.47
CA VAL A 61 7.95 -3.20 -7.60
C VAL A 61 6.79 -2.49 -8.31
N ALA A 62 6.91 -2.24 -9.61
CA ALA A 62 5.83 -1.67 -10.43
C ALA A 62 4.62 -2.60 -10.53
N LEU A 63 4.84 -3.92 -10.72
CA LEU A 63 3.76 -4.91 -10.66
C LEU A 63 3.08 -4.92 -9.28
N GLY A 64 3.85 -4.82 -8.20
CA GLY A 64 3.32 -4.67 -6.85
C GLY A 64 2.41 -3.44 -6.71
N PHE A 65 2.83 -2.28 -7.24
CA PHE A 65 2.00 -1.08 -7.25
C PHE A 65 0.70 -1.28 -8.05
N MET A 66 0.74 -1.95 -9.20
CA MET A 66 -0.47 -2.27 -9.96
C MET A 66 -1.44 -3.16 -9.17
N LEU A 67 -0.93 -4.18 -8.47
CA LEU A 67 -1.77 -5.04 -7.62
C LEU A 67 -2.46 -4.22 -6.52
N VAL A 68 -1.72 -3.33 -5.86
CA VAL A 68 -2.30 -2.43 -4.85
C VAL A 68 -3.38 -1.53 -5.45
N VAL A 69 -3.15 -0.98 -6.64
CA VAL A 69 -4.14 -0.12 -7.33
C VAL A 69 -5.42 -0.89 -7.64
N MET A 70 -5.34 -2.12 -8.15
CA MET A 70 -6.52 -2.92 -8.47
C MET A 70 -7.33 -3.24 -7.21
N GLU A 71 -6.69 -3.74 -6.16
CA GLU A 71 -7.34 -4.07 -4.89
C GLU A 71 -7.98 -2.84 -4.22
N LYS A 72 -7.28 -1.70 -4.21
CA LYS A 72 -7.83 -0.45 -3.67
C LYS A 72 -8.94 0.12 -4.55
N GLY A 73 -8.93 -0.12 -5.85
CA GLY A 73 -10.01 0.26 -6.75
C GLY A 73 -11.30 -0.50 -6.44
N ILE A 74 -11.20 -1.82 -6.29
CA ILE A 74 -12.33 -2.67 -5.88
C ILE A 74 -12.88 -2.22 -4.52
N LYS A 75 -11.97 -2.01 -3.55
CA LYS A 75 -12.35 -1.54 -2.22
C LYS A 75 -13.00 -0.16 -2.25
N ALA A 76 -12.49 0.79 -3.02
CA ALA A 76 -13.10 2.11 -3.16
C ALA A 76 -14.54 2.01 -3.72
N GLY A 77 -14.80 1.11 -4.67
CA GLY A 77 -16.15 0.85 -5.16
C GLY A 77 -17.08 0.28 -4.09
N TYR A 78 -16.59 -0.67 -3.29
CA TYR A 78 -17.33 -1.26 -2.18
C TYR A 78 -17.61 -0.25 -1.05
N ASP A 79 -16.60 0.50 -0.63
CA ASP A 79 -16.71 1.53 0.41
C ASP A 79 -17.68 2.63 -0.06
N PHE A 80 -17.67 2.98 -1.35
CA PHE A 80 -18.62 3.95 -1.92
C PHE A 80 -20.06 3.41 -1.87
N TYR A 81 -20.26 2.15 -2.26
CA TYR A 81 -21.58 1.48 -2.20
C TYR A 81 -22.13 1.41 -0.76
N THR A 82 -21.24 1.20 0.21
CA THR A 82 -21.59 1.12 1.64
C THR A 82 -21.60 2.47 2.35
N HIS A 83 -21.42 3.57 1.63
CA HIS A 83 -21.39 4.95 2.14
C HIS A 83 -20.24 5.23 3.14
N ASP A 84 -19.16 4.45 3.11
CA ASP A 84 -17.91 4.72 3.82
C ASP A 84 -16.99 5.64 3.00
N TYR A 85 -17.33 6.93 2.96
CA TYR A 85 -16.56 7.92 2.20
C TYR A 85 -15.14 8.14 2.73
N TYR A 86 -14.87 7.80 3.99
CA TYR A 86 -13.53 7.84 4.54
C TYR A 86 -12.66 6.73 3.92
N GLY A 87 -13.18 5.51 3.86
CA GLY A 87 -12.54 4.38 3.17
C GLY A 87 -12.27 4.65 1.69
N VAL A 88 -13.24 5.26 0.99
CA VAL A 88 -13.08 5.72 -0.40
C VAL A 88 -11.92 6.69 -0.54
N SER A 89 -11.91 7.74 0.27
CA SER A 89 -10.87 8.78 0.20
C SER A 89 -9.48 8.21 0.45
N TRP A 90 -9.35 7.31 1.42
CA TRP A 90 -8.09 6.64 1.73
C TRP A 90 -7.62 5.73 0.59
N SER A 91 -8.53 4.96 -0.01
CA SER A 91 -8.23 4.08 -1.13
C SER A 91 -7.79 4.87 -2.37
N LEU A 92 -8.45 6.01 -2.66
CA LEU A 92 -8.07 6.92 -3.73
C LEU A 92 -6.70 7.55 -3.51
N ALA A 93 -6.38 7.97 -2.28
CA ALA A 93 -5.07 8.53 -1.96
C ALA A 93 -3.93 7.53 -2.25
N ILE A 94 -4.12 6.26 -1.88
CA ILE A 94 -3.16 5.19 -2.17
C ILE A 94 -3.02 4.99 -3.68
N ILE A 95 -4.13 4.95 -4.43
CA ILE A 95 -4.11 4.78 -5.89
C ILE A 95 -3.31 5.91 -6.56
N VAL A 96 -3.60 7.17 -6.20
CA VAL A 96 -2.90 8.34 -6.76
C VAL A 96 -1.40 8.25 -6.46
N TYR A 97 -1.02 7.90 -5.23
CA TYR A 97 0.38 7.72 -4.86
C TYR A 97 1.06 6.64 -5.70
N CYS A 98 0.42 5.46 -5.87
CA CYS A 98 0.97 4.36 -6.66
C CYS A 98 1.20 4.79 -8.13
N ILE A 99 0.23 5.48 -8.74
CA ILE A 99 0.34 5.98 -10.11
C ILE A 99 1.48 7.00 -10.22
N TYR A 100 1.56 7.94 -9.28
CA TYR A 100 2.63 8.93 -9.24
C TYR A 100 4.02 8.28 -9.15
N ALA A 101 4.18 7.32 -8.23
CA ALA A 101 5.43 6.59 -8.05
C ALA A 101 5.83 5.85 -9.33
N MET A 102 4.89 5.13 -9.95
CA MET A 102 5.14 4.42 -11.22
C MET A 102 5.46 5.36 -12.39
N LYS A 103 4.83 6.54 -12.47
CA LYS A 103 5.13 7.52 -13.52
C LYS A 103 6.56 8.03 -13.43
N ASN A 104 7.03 8.35 -12.23
CA ASN A 104 8.41 8.78 -12.01
C ASN A 104 9.43 7.71 -12.43
N TYR A 105 9.12 6.44 -12.18
CA TYR A 105 9.95 5.33 -12.65
C TYR A 105 10.07 5.27 -14.18
N TYR A 106 8.94 5.35 -14.89
CA TYR A 106 8.95 5.26 -16.35
C TYR A 106 9.75 6.41 -16.99
N VAL A 107 9.73 7.59 -16.37
CA VAL A 107 10.54 8.74 -16.79
C VAL A 107 12.04 8.51 -16.56
N GLU A 108 12.44 7.84 -15.47
CA GLU A 108 13.85 7.53 -15.18
C GLU A 108 14.44 6.45 -16.10
N THR A 109 13.65 5.46 -16.52
CA THR A 109 14.14 4.36 -17.36
C THR A 109 14.24 4.68 -18.85
N ASN A 110 13.55 5.73 -19.31
CA ASN A 110 13.57 6.19 -20.71
C ASN A 110 14.55 7.36 -20.95
N LYS A 111 15.46 7.61 -19.99
CA LYS A 111 16.67 8.44 -20.17
C LYS A 111 17.88 7.53 -20.32
#